data_AF-A0A2G6LDA2-F1
#
_entry.id   AF-A0A2G6LDA2-F1
#
_cell.length_a   1.000
_cell.length_b   1.000
_cell.length_c   1.000
_cell.angle_alpha   90.00
_cell.angle_beta   90.00
_cell.angle_gamma   90.00
#
_symmetry.space_group_name_H-M   'P 1'
#
loop_
_entity.id
_entity.type
_entity.pdbx_description
1 polymer ?
#
loop_
_entity_poly.entity_id
_entity_poly.type
_entity_poly.pdbx_seq_one_letter_code
_entity_poly.pdbx_strand_id
1 'polypeptide(L)'
;MKKINIFVVAAMVTAAAVSGCAGVYTVTDNVTLYPKNKAAQQFGTLSFYAQYPSNTSVNKIAISLPNGKILHGQMTYIEDSGTTVTEDGFWDNFHFGIGTGFGHHSHGGFIGASASPKIGHYRSDKSRVSINAYGDNLALNCQGEFNHRQRAGAVDCQMTNGMVYQGTIRRMMVK
;
A
#
# COMPACT_ATOMS: atom_id res chain seq x y z
N MET A 1 10.21 -41.71 -50.24
CA MET A 1 10.73 -42.32 -48.98
C MET A 1 12.06 -41.67 -48.65
N LYS A 2 12.14 -40.86 -47.59
CA LYS A 2 13.33 -40.06 -47.24
C LYS A 2 13.64 -40.24 -45.75
N LYS A 3 14.93 -40.45 -45.46
CA LYS A 3 15.49 -40.98 -44.20
C LYS A 3 15.43 -39.99 -43.04
N ILE A 4 15.32 -40.58 -41.84
CA ILE A 4 15.39 -40.02 -40.49
C ILE A 4 16.73 -39.30 -40.25
N ASN A 5 16.72 -38.21 -39.49
CA ASN A 5 17.84 -37.79 -38.65
C ASN A 5 17.30 -37.28 -37.31
N ILE A 6 17.45 -38.12 -36.28
CA ILE A 6 17.27 -37.79 -34.87
C ILE A 6 18.49 -36.97 -34.45
N PHE A 7 18.29 -35.71 -34.09
CA PHE A 7 19.29 -34.95 -33.34
C PHE A 7 18.83 -34.83 -31.88
N VAL A 8 19.47 -35.64 -31.05
CA VAL A 8 19.52 -35.46 -29.60
C VAL A 8 20.26 -34.15 -29.33
N VAL A 9 19.57 -33.15 -28.77
CA VAL A 9 20.25 -32.00 -28.16
C VAL A 9 20.26 -32.24 -26.66
N ALA A 10 21.47 -32.55 -26.20
CA ALA A 10 21.84 -32.75 -24.82
C ALA A 10 21.55 -31.51 -23.97
N ALA A 11 21.27 -31.79 -22.70
CA ALA A 11 21.11 -30.87 -21.61
C ALA A 11 22.04 -29.64 -21.64
N MET A 12 21.44 -28.46 -21.62
CA MET A 12 22.05 -27.30 -20.96
C MET A 12 21.50 -27.22 -19.53
N VAL A 13 22.21 -27.86 -18.61
CA VAL A 13 22.19 -27.49 -17.20
C VAL A 13 23.11 -26.27 -17.08
N THR A 14 22.54 -25.08 -16.95
CA THR A 14 23.27 -23.91 -16.45
C THR A 14 22.53 -23.37 -15.24
N ALA A 15 23.03 -23.78 -14.08
CA ALA A 15 23.10 -23.05 -12.83
C ALA A 15 22.21 -21.79 -12.71
N ALA A 16 21.06 -21.93 -12.05
CA ALA A 16 20.45 -20.81 -11.33
C ALA A 16 21.26 -20.60 -10.04
N ALA A 17 22.40 -19.92 -10.17
CA ALA A 17 23.14 -19.40 -9.04
C ALA A 17 22.34 -18.25 -8.39
N VAL A 18 21.92 -18.50 -7.15
CA VAL A 18 21.79 -17.57 -6.03
C VAL A 18 21.67 -16.08 -6.40
N SER A 19 20.44 -15.64 -6.65
CA SER A 19 20.01 -14.30 -6.25
C SER A 19 18.91 -14.49 -5.22
N GLY A 20 19.03 -13.85 -4.07
CA GLY A 20 17.97 -13.83 -3.07
C GLY A 20 16.76 -13.11 -3.63
N CYS A 21 15.91 -13.83 -4.38
CA CYS A 21 14.60 -13.34 -4.77
C CYS A 21 13.80 -13.19 -3.48
N ALA A 22 13.65 -11.97 -2.98
CA ALA A 22 12.53 -11.63 -2.12
C ALA A 22 11.27 -12.09 -2.87
N GLY A 23 10.67 -13.19 -2.42
CA GLY A 23 9.64 -13.89 -3.18
C GLY A 23 8.51 -12.94 -3.55
N VAL A 24 8.34 -12.69 -4.85
CA VAL A 24 7.16 -11.98 -5.37
C VAL A 24 5.97 -12.86 -5.04
N TYR A 25 5.06 -12.34 -4.23
CA TYR A 25 3.85 -13.04 -3.81
C TYR A 25 2.64 -12.42 -4.49
N THR A 26 1.57 -13.18 -4.59
CA THR A 26 0.34 -12.69 -5.21
C THR A 26 -0.52 -11.99 -4.16
N VAL A 27 -0.91 -10.76 -4.46
CA VAL A 27 -1.84 -9.97 -3.66
C VAL A 27 -3.22 -10.07 -4.29
N THR A 28 -4.23 -10.35 -3.46
CA THR A 28 -5.64 -10.32 -3.86
C THR A 28 -6.39 -9.35 -2.96
N ASP A 29 -6.91 -8.27 -3.54
CA ASP A 29 -7.78 -7.31 -2.87
C ASP A 29 -9.23 -7.60 -3.25
N ASN A 30 -10.03 -8.04 -2.28
CA ASN A 30 -11.47 -8.24 -2.45
C ASN A 30 -12.21 -7.00 -1.97
N VAL A 31 -13.19 -6.55 -2.74
CA VAL A 31 -14.05 -5.41 -2.40
C VAL A 31 -15.51 -5.85 -2.46
N THR A 32 -16.25 -5.55 -1.39
CA THR A 32 -17.69 -5.77 -1.31
C THR A 32 -18.38 -4.45 -1.03
N LEU A 33 -19.34 -4.07 -1.86
CA LEU A 33 -20.09 -2.83 -1.80
C LEU A 33 -21.56 -3.11 -1.48
N TYR A 34 -22.04 -2.55 -0.38
CA TYR A 34 -23.42 -2.69 0.10
C TYR A 34 -24.23 -1.43 -0.22
N PRO A 35 -25.50 -1.57 -0.64
CA PRO A 35 -26.37 -0.43 -0.93
C PRO A 35 -26.56 0.50 0.28
N LYS A 36 -26.38 1.81 0.08
CA LYS A 36 -26.61 2.85 1.12
C LYS A 36 -27.87 3.68 0.88
N ASN A 37 -28.45 3.62 -0.32
CA ASN A 37 -29.70 4.32 -0.65
C ASN A 37 -30.69 3.43 -1.42
N LYS A 38 -31.95 3.88 -1.52
CA LYS A 38 -33.03 3.14 -2.21
C LYS A 38 -32.71 2.81 -3.67
N ALA A 39 -32.03 3.72 -4.38
CA ALA A 39 -31.63 3.50 -5.76
C ALA A 39 -30.62 2.34 -5.87
N ALA A 40 -29.60 2.29 -5.00
CA ALA A 40 -28.65 1.19 -4.96
C ALA A 40 -29.28 -0.13 -4.49
N GLN A 41 -30.28 -0.08 -3.60
CA GLN A 41 -30.94 -1.29 -3.07
C GLN A 41 -31.59 -2.14 -4.17
N GLN A 42 -32.09 -1.50 -5.23
CA GLN A 42 -32.66 -2.19 -6.39
C GLN A 42 -31.62 -3.03 -7.16
N PHE A 43 -30.35 -2.65 -7.06
CA PHE A 43 -29.23 -3.35 -7.70
C PHE A 43 -28.53 -4.32 -6.74
N GLY A 44 -28.79 -4.25 -5.43
CA GLY A 44 -28.18 -5.15 -4.46
C GLY A 44 -26.67 -4.96 -4.31
N THR A 45 -26.02 -5.92 -3.66
CA THR A 45 -24.59 -5.88 -3.34
C THR A 45 -23.72 -6.08 -4.57
N LEU A 46 -22.62 -5.34 -4.68
CA LEU A 46 -21.60 -5.51 -5.72
C LEU A 46 -20.32 -6.09 -5.10
N SER A 47 -19.71 -7.07 -5.75
CA SER A 47 -18.44 -7.64 -5.31
C SER A 47 -17.47 -7.78 -6.47
N PHE A 48 -16.21 -7.44 -6.25
CA PHE A 48 -15.16 -7.59 -7.24
C PHE A 48 -13.81 -7.78 -6.54
N TYR A 49 -12.80 -8.18 -7.31
CA TYR A 49 -11.46 -8.35 -6.78
C TYR A 49 -10.41 -7.86 -7.77
N ALA A 50 -9.23 -7.54 -7.24
CA ALA A 50 -8.03 -7.26 -8.00
C ALA A 50 -6.95 -8.26 -7.56
N GLN A 51 -6.26 -8.89 -8.51
CA GLN A 51 -5.16 -9.80 -8.24
C GLN A 51 -3.91 -9.33 -8.98
N TYR A 52 -2.80 -9.15 -8.27
CA TYR A 52 -1.58 -8.57 -8.82
C TYR A 52 -0.34 -9.04 -8.04
N PRO A 53 0.83 -9.12 -8.70
CA PRO A 53 2.11 -9.35 -8.04
C PRO A 53 2.46 -8.25 -7.02
N SER A 54 3.07 -8.61 -5.89
CA SER A 54 3.42 -7.67 -4.80
C SER A 54 4.40 -6.56 -5.17
N ASN A 55 5.13 -6.72 -6.28
CA ASN A 55 6.05 -5.73 -6.83
C ASN A 55 5.40 -4.84 -7.91
N THR A 56 4.09 -4.92 -8.10
CA THR A 56 3.35 -4.11 -9.08
C THR A 56 2.22 -3.33 -8.41
N SER A 57 1.88 -2.18 -9.00
CA SER A 57 0.67 -1.45 -8.63
C SER A 57 -0.58 -2.19 -9.11
N VAL A 58 -1.70 -1.93 -8.42
CA VAL A 58 -3.00 -2.45 -8.85
C VAL A 58 -3.39 -1.76 -10.15
N ASN A 59 -3.37 -2.49 -11.26
CA ASN A 59 -3.46 -1.84 -12.56
C ASN A 59 -4.88 -1.85 -13.15
N LYS A 60 -5.69 -2.88 -12.90
CA LYS A 60 -7.01 -3.03 -13.54
C LYS A 60 -8.00 -3.78 -12.66
N ILE A 61 -9.23 -3.31 -12.65
CA ILE A 61 -10.40 -4.01 -12.09
C ILE A 61 -11.53 -4.05 -13.10
N ALA A 62 -12.39 -5.06 -12.96
CA ALA A 62 -13.65 -5.18 -13.67
C ALA A 62 -14.76 -5.41 -12.65
N ILE A 63 -15.83 -4.61 -12.74
CA ILE A 63 -16.96 -4.65 -11.81
C ILE A 63 -18.20 -5.01 -12.62
N SER A 64 -18.70 -6.22 -12.41
CA SER A 64 -19.96 -6.67 -13.00
C SER A 64 -21.13 -6.06 -12.25
N LEU A 65 -21.97 -5.34 -12.96
CA LEU A 65 -23.23 -4.81 -12.45
C LEU A 65 -24.36 -5.85 -12.65
N PRO A 66 -25.39 -5.83 -11.80
CA PRO A 66 -26.53 -6.76 -11.89
C PRO A 66 -27.31 -6.69 -13.21
N ASN A 67 -27.24 -5.56 -13.91
CA ASN A 67 -27.85 -5.36 -15.22
C ASN A 67 -27.00 -5.94 -16.37
N GLY A 68 -25.94 -6.70 -16.07
CA GLY A 68 -25.05 -7.32 -17.05
C GLY A 68 -23.97 -6.40 -17.63
N LYS A 69 -23.95 -5.12 -17.27
CA LYS A 69 -22.88 -4.20 -17.68
C LYS A 69 -21.61 -4.42 -16.86
N ILE A 70 -20.46 -4.14 -17.44
CA ILE A 70 -19.17 -4.22 -16.76
C ILE A 70 -18.55 -2.83 -16.73
N LEU A 71 -18.12 -2.39 -15.55
CA LEU A 71 -17.30 -1.19 -15.39
C LEU A 71 -15.83 -1.60 -15.33
N HIS A 72 -14.99 -0.95 -16.12
CA HIS A 72 -13.55 -1.16 -16.11
C HIS A 72 -12.84 0.01 -15.46
N GLY A 73 -11.86 -0.27 -14.62
CA GLY A 73 -11.27 0.76 -13.80
C GLY A 73 -9.92 0.43 -13.22
N GLN A 74 -9.53 1.26 -12.27
CA GLN A 74 -8.32 1.10 -11.49
C GLN A 74 -8.60 1.31 -10.00
N MET A 75 -7.80 0.65 -9.18
CA MET A 75 -7.75 0.84 -7.75
C MET A 75 -6.38 1.41 -7.40
N THR A 76 -6.33 2.42 -6.55
CA THR A 76 -5.09 3.10 -6.19
C THR A 76 -5.01 3.25 -4.69
N TYR A 77 -3.82 2.98 -4.15
CA TYR A 77 -3.47 3.21 -2.75
C TYR A 77 -2.50 4.39 -2.71
N ILE A 78 -2.87 5.44 -1.99
CA ILE A 78 -2.00 6.58 -1.72
C ILE A 78 -1.50 6.43 -0.29
N GLU A 79 -0.20 6.24 -0.16
CA GLU A 79 0.44 6.02 1.14
C GLU A 79 0.63 7.34 1.87
N ASP A 80 0.16 7.39 3.11
CA ASP A 80 0.49 8.49 4.00
C ASP A 80 1.89 8.21 4.57
N SER A 81 2.91 8.82 3.99
CA SER A 81 4.26 8.81 4.55
C SER A 81 4.64 10.21 5.02
N GLY A 82 5.39 10.27 6.12
CA GLY A 82 5.77 11.52 6.75
C GLY A 82 7.22 11.51 7.19
N THR A 83 7.75 12.70 7.41
CA THR A 83 9.08 12.88 8.00
C THR A 83 8.89 13.55 9.35
N THR A 84 9.27 12.87 10.42
CA THR A 84 9.42 13.49 11.73
C THR A 84 10.85 14.00 11.84
N VAL A 85 11.01 15.29 12.08
CA VAL A 85 12.28 15.87 12.51
C VAL A 85 12.20 16.03 14.02
N THR A 86 12.93 15.19 14.76
CA THR A 86 13.15 15.45 16.18
C THR A 86 14.32 16.42 16.27
N GLU A 87 14.01 17.70 16.42
CA GLU A 87 15.00 18.66 16.90
C GLU A 87 15.22 18.35 18.38
N ASP A 88 16.29 17.62 18.68
CA ASP A 88 16.80 17.56 20.05
C ASP A 88 17.23 19.00 20.39
N GLY A 89 16.33 19.74 21.06
CA GLY A 89 16.53 21.13 21.40
C GLY A 89 17.87 21.28 22.10
N PHE A 90 18.76 22.12 21.55
CA PHE A 90 20.07 22.43 22.14
C PHE A 90 19.97 22.75 23.64
N TRP A 91 18.87 23.37 24.07
CA TRP A 91 18.59 23.75 25.46
C TRP A 91 18.11 22.61 26.37
N ASP A 92 17.53 21.53 25.84
CA ASP A 92 17.01 20.42 26.65
C ASP A 92 18.13 19.51 27.20
N ASN A 93 19.34 19.61 26.64
CA ASN A 93 20.54 18.89 27.11
C ASN A 93 21.58 19.81 27.79
N PHE A 94 21.33 21.11 27.94
CA PHE A 94 22.21 22.01 28.69
C PHE A 94 21.89 21.91 30.19
N HIS A 95 22.49 20.94 30.87
CA HIS A 95 22.66 21.03 32.31
C HIS A 95 23.68 22.14 32.63
N PHE A 96 23.20 23.33 33.00
CA PHE A 96 24.03 24.30 33.71
C PHE A 96 24.36 23.75 35.10
N GLY A 97 25.43 22.96 35.20
CA GLY A 97 26.06 22.63 36.47
C GLY A 97 26.78 23.87 36.99
N ILE A 98 26.15 24.64 37.87
CA ILE A 98 26.89 25.60 38.71
C ILE A 98 27.63 24.77 39.76
N GLY A 99 28.86 24.36 39.41
CA GLY A 99 29.77 23.74 40.35
C GLY A 99 30.31 24.78 41.32
N THR A 100 29.81 24.78 42.56
CA THR A 100 30.56 25.34 43.68
C THR A 100 31.68 24.35 44.03
N GLY A 101 32.93 24.82 44.09
CA GLY A 101 34.16 24.05 44.34
C GLY A 101 34.07 23.06 45.52
N PHE A 102 34.97 22.08 45.66
CA PHE A 102 36.42 22.16 45.67
C PHE A 102 37.01 20.79 45.29
N GLY A 103 38.04 20.76 44.44
CA GLY A 103 38.80 19.55 44.17
C GLY A 103 39.73 19.73 42.98
N HIS A 104 41.02 19.66 43.24
CA HIS A 104 42.11 19.73 42.27
C HIS A 104 41.86 18.81 41.07
N HIS A 105 41.96 19.35 39.86
CA HIS A 105 42.76 18.88 38.72
C HIS A 105 42.21 19.50 37.41
N SER A 106 43.08 20.28 36.78
CA SER A 106 42.97 20.79 35.42
C SER A 106 42.57 19.68 34.45
N HIS A 107 41.45 19.84 33.74
CA HIS A 107 41.32 19.63 32.29
C HIS A 107 39.99 20.25 31.85
N GLY A 108 40.07 21.48 31.32
CA GLY A 108 38.97 22.10 30.61
C GLY A 108 38.66 21.31 29.34
N GLY A 109 37.57 20.57 29.35
CA GLY A 109 37.01 19.90 28.19
C GLY A 109 35.61 20.43 27.93
N PHE A 110 35.49 21.50 27.14
CA PHE A 110 34.23 21.89 26.53
C PHE A 110 33.98 20.91 25.37
N ILE A 111 33.35 19.76 25.64
CA ILE A 111 32.88 18.85 24.59
C ILE A 111 31.51 19.33 24.17
N GLY A 112 31.48 20.22 23.16
CA GLY A 112 30.24 20.55 22.46
C GLY A 112 29.76 19.34 21.68
N ALA A 113 28.83 18.57 22.24
CA ALA A 113 28.08 17.59 21.47
C ALA A 113 27.06 18.33 20.62
N SER A 114 27.32 18.49 19.33
CA SER A 114 26.29 18.89 18.37
C SER A 114 25.29 17.74 18.23
N ALA A 115 24.17 17.80 18.95
CA ALA A 115 23.03 16.93 18.68
C ALA A 115 22.45 17.35 17.33
N SER A 116 22.75 16.57 16.28
CA SER A 116 22.12 16.78 14.99
C SER A 116 20.68 16.28 15.07
N PRO A 117 19.69 17.01 14.52
CA PRO A 117 18.31 16.57 14.53
C PRO A 117 18.19 15.19 13.90
N LYS A 118 17.48 14.28 14.57
CA LYS A 118 17.20 12.95 14.02
C LYS A 118 16.03 13.08 13.06
N ILE A 119 16.32 12.93 11.78
CA ILE A 119 15.30 12.84 10.73
C ILE A 119 14.84 11.38 10.66
N GLY A 120 13.64 11.11 11.17
CA GLY A 120 12.98 9.82 11.04
C GLY A 120 11.95 9.86 9.91
N HIS A 121 12.09 9.01 8.91
CA HIS A 121 11.00 8.75 7.97
C HIS A 121 10.10 7.66 8.55
N TYR A 122 8.79 7.92 8.61
CA TYR A 122 7.82 6.91 8.98
C TYR A 122 6.83 6.68 7.83
N ARG A 123 6.41 5.42 7.69
CA ARG A 123 5.33 5.02 6.80
C ARG A 123 4.12 4.72 7.67
N SER A 124 3.01 5.42 7.44
CA SER A 124 1.78 5.15 8.16
C SER A 124 1.27 3.76 7.84
N ASP A 125 0.66 3.10 8.83
CA ASP A 125 -0.12 1.88 8.60
C ASP A 125 -1.40 2.17 7.81
N LYS A 126 -1.76 3.45 7.60
CA LYS A 126 -2.94 3.89 6.85
C LYS A 126 -2.57 4.38 5.45
N SER A 127 -3.42 4.05 4.49
CA SER A 127 -3.41 4.62 3.15
C SER A 127 -4.81 5.04 2.74
N ARG A 128 -4.89 6.05 1.88
CA ARG A 128 -6.14 6.40 1.19
C ARG A 128 -6.33 5.46 0.01
N VAL A 129 -7.55 4.97 -0.17
CA VAL A 129 -7.91 4.14 -1.32
C VAL A 129 -8.83 4.93 -2.24
N SER A 130 -8.56 4.86 -3.53
CA SER A 130 -9.47 5.33 -4.57
C SER A 130 -9.77 4.20 -5.55
N ILE A 131 -11.04 4.03 -5.89
CA ILE A 131 -11.48 3.06 -6.90
C ILE A 131 -12.30 3.83 -7.93
N ASN A 132 -11.82 3.90 -9.17
CA ASN A 132 -12.54 4.58 -10.24
C ASN A 132 -12.74 3.61 -11.38
N ALA A 133 -14.01 3.34 -11.72
CA ALA A 133 -14.38 2.44 -12.80
C ALA A 133 -15.45 3.06 -13.69
N TYR A 134 -15.32 2.84 -14.99
CA TYR A 134 -16.10 3.48 -16.03
C TYR A 134 -16.67 2.45 -17.01
N GLY A 135 -17.87 2.70 -17.49
CA GLY A 135 -18.49 2.05 -18.64
C GLY A 135 -19.14 3.11 -19.53
N ASP A 136 -19.97 2.70 -20.48
CA ASP A 136 -20.46 3.61 -21.54
C ASP A 136 -21.17 4.87 -21.03
N ASN A 137 -22.03 4.74 -20.02
CA ASN A 137 -22.83 5.85 -19.45
C ASN A 137 -22.84 5.87 -17.92
N LEU A 138 -22.02 5.02 -17.29
CA LEU A 138 -21.98 4.85 -15.85
C LEU A 138 -20.54 4.91 -15.37
N ALA A 139 -20.30 5.63 -14.29
CA ALA A 139 -19.06 5.56 -13.57
C ALA A 139 -19.32 5.29 -12.09
N LEU A 140 -18.41 4.55 -11.46
CA LEU A 140 -18.34 4.30 -10.04
C LEU A 140 -17.04 4.93 -9.53
N ASN A 141 -17.17 5.85 -8.59
CA ASN A 141 -16.03 6.46 -7.92
C ASN A 141 -16.13 6.16 -6.42
N CYS A 142 -15.08 5.58 -5.86
CA CYS A 142 -14.99 5.25 -4.44
C CYS A 142 -13.79 5.95 -3.81
N GLN A 143 -13.95 6.33 -2.55
CA GLN A 143 -12.88 6.82 -1.70
C GLN A 143 -12.99 6.22 -0.31
N GLY A 144 -11.85 6.03 0.35
CA GLY A 144 -11.83 5.59 1.73
C GLY A 144 -10.43 5.37 2.27
N GLU A 145 -10.34 4.55 3.32
CA GLU A 145 -9.10 4.28 4.04
C GLU A 145 -8.82 2.78 4.08
N PHE A 146 -7.54 2.44 4.04
CA PHE A 146 -7.05 1.08 4.19
C PHE A 146 -5.95 1.03 5.23
N ASN A 147 -6.05 0.04 6.12
CA ASN A 147 -5.06 -0.23 7.14
C ASN A 147 -4.21 -1.44 6.71
N HIS A 148 -2.93 -1.20 6.44
CA HIS A 148 -1.97 -2.21 5.99
C HIS A 148 -1.74 -3.32 7.02
N ARG A 149 -1.73 -2.97 8.31
CA ARG A 149 -1.54 -3.92 9.41
C ARG A 149 -2.73 -4.87 9.56
N GLN A 150 -3.94 -4.33 9.44
CA GLN A 150 -5.19 -5.11 9.50
C GLN A 150 -5.53 -5.78 8.16
N ARG A 151 -4.88 -5.37 7.07
CA ARG A 151 -5.16 -5.81 5.69
C ARG A 151 -6.63 -5.59 5.30
N ALA A 152 -7.22 -4.53 5.85
CA ALA A 152 -8.63 -4.24 5.70
C ALA A 152 -8.87 -2.74 5.62
N GLY A 153 -9.96 -2.35 4.99
CA GLY A 153 -10.34 -0.96 4.82
C GLY A 153 -11.83 -0.80 4.57
N ALA A 154 -12.26 0.44 4.49
CA ALA A 154 -13.62 0.82 4.16
C ALA A 154 -13.59 1.86 3.04
N VAL A 155 -14.59 1.83 2.17
CA VAL A 155 -14.78 2.79 1.08
C VAL A 155 -16.24 3.21 0.99
N ASP A 156 -16.46 4.47 0.66
CA ASP A 156 -17.76 4.95 0.19
C ASP A 156 -17.68 5.16 -1.31
N CYS A 157 -18.69 4.67 -2.03
CA CYS A 157 -18.76 4.75 -3.47
C CYS A 157 -20.01 5.47 -3.93
N GLN A 158 -19.86 6.27 -4.98
CA GLN A 158 -20.96 6.93 -5.66
C GLN A 158 -20.94 6.57 -7.15
N MET A 159 -22.11 6.25 -7.68
CA MET A 159 -22.32 6.08 -9.10
C MET A 159 -22.93 7.35 -9.71
N THR A 160 -22.63 7.59 -11.00
CA THR A 160 -23.12 8.78 -11.73
C THR A 160 -24.64 8.86 -11.83
N ASN A 161 -25.35 7.73 -11.72
CA ASN A 161 -26.81 7.69 -11.69
C ASN A 161 -27.42 7.91 -10.29
N GLY A 162 -26.63 8.38 -9.32
CA GLY A 162 -27.10 8.71 -7.97
C GLY A 162 -27.16 7.52 -7.00
N MET A 163 -26.73 6.33 -7.41
CA MET A 163 -26.62 5.19 -6.48
C MET A 163 -25.43 5.37 -5.56
N VAL A 164 -25.62 5.07 -4.28
CA VAL A 164 -24.57 5.21 -3.26
C VAL A 164 -24.37 3.86 -2.57
N TYR A 165 -23.11 3.47 -2.43
CA TYR A 165 -22.70 2.23 -1.79
C TYR A 165 -21.70 2.52 -0.68
N GLN A 166 -21.71 1.67 0.35
CA GLN A 166 -20.67 1.61 1.35
C GLN A 166 -20.02 0.23 1.28
N GLY A 167 -18.71 0.18 1.26
CA GLY A 167 -17.98 -1.05 1.02
C GLY A 167 -16.83 -1.30 1.97
N THR A 168 -16.39 -2.54 1.95
CA THR A 168 -15.20 -3.01 2.66
C THR A 168 -14.18 -3.54 1.68
N ILE A 169 -12.91 -3.36 2.01
CA ILE A 169 -11.77 -3.91 1.26
C ILE A 169 -11.05 -4.89 2.17
N ARG A 170 -10.67 -6.06 1.64
CA ARG A 170 -9.87 -7.05 2.36
C ARG A 170 -8.76 -7.59 1.47
N ARG A 171 -7.52 -7.52 1.97
CA ARG A 171 -6.32 -7.98 1.28
C ARG A 171 -5.87 -9.35 1.76
N MET A 172 -5.61 -10.24 0.81
CA MET A 172 -4.97 -11.54 1.01
C MET A 172 -3.64 -11.56 0.28
N MET A 173 -2.65 -12.25 0.85
CA MET A 173 -1.31 -12.37 0.26
C MET A 173 -0.93 -13.85 0.29
N VAL A 174 -0.67 -14.43 -0.88
CA VAL A 174 -0.33 -15.85 -1.06
C VAL A 174 1.05 -15.93 -1.68
N LYS A 175 1.97 -16.63 -1.00
CA LYS A 175 3.33 -16.91 -1.49
C LYS A 175 3.33 -18.09 -2.45
#